data_AF-A0A958YH31-F1
#
_entry.id   AF-A0A958YH31-F1
#
_cell.length_a   1.000
_cell.length_b   1.000
_cell.length_c   1.000
_cell.angle_alpha   90.00
_cell.angle_beta   90.00
_cell.angle_gamma   90.00
#
_symmetry.space_group_name_H-M   'P 1'
#
loop_
_entity.id
_entity.type
_entity.pdbx_description
1 polymer ?
#
loop_
_entity_poly.entity_id
_entity_poly.type
_entity_poly.pdbx_seq_one_letter_code
_entity_poly.pdbx_strand_id
1 'polypeptide(L)'
;MMNKKTTAYLKLPFQFEESKLLRDLDTVLESNWVPHFNTNGYEGDWKAISLIANDGNTTNILAMPSEGFRPKPTPLLERAPYFREVLGTFKCNILSARILKLGVGAIIKPHRDYKLGYEDGCFRLHVPIITNPEVSFVLNGDVLTMKPGECWYTNVNFEHSVANHGDRDRLHLVIDAERNAWSDQLFFSLAPKEHFEPIPVMEDVETIRKTIENLKINKVPIAEFLILELEQKLLKLENSKSTEDI
;
A
#
# COMPACT_ATOMS: atom_id res chain seq x y z
N MET A 1 4.51 3.21 -29.56
CA MET A 1 4.71 3.51 -28.13
C MET A 1 5.24 2.24 -27.46
N MET A 2 6.41 2.27 -26.83
CA MET A 2 6.87 1.13 -26.02
C MET A 2 5.85 0.93 -24.88
N ASN A 3 5.31 -0.28 -24.72
CA ASN A 3 4.54 -0.65 -23.54
C ASN A 3 5.48 -0.48 -22.33
N LYS A 4 5.36 0.64 -21.61
CA LYS A 4 6.16 0.92 -20.43
C LYS A 4 5.73 -0.08 -19.35
N LYS A 5 6.60 -1.03 -19.06
CA LYS A 5 6.34 -2.10 -18.09
C LYS A 5 6.58 -1.54 -16.69
N THR A 6 5.57 -1.52 -15.84
CA THR A 6 5.72 -1.18 -14.41
C THR A 6 5.96 -2.44 -13.60
N THR A 7 6.87 -2.40 -12.64
CA THR A 7 7.16 -3.55 -11.77
C THR A 7 6.01 -3.75 -10.76
N ALA A 8 5.33 -4.89 -10.84
CA ALA A 8 4.20 -5.20 -9.95
C ALA A 8 4.66 -5.65 -8.55
N TYR A 9 5.76 -6.37 -8.44
CA TYR A 9 6.32 -6.83 -7.16
C TYR A 9 7.81 -7.13 -7.27
N LEU A 10 8.49 -7.14 -6.13
CA LEU A 10 9.86 -7.59 -5.99
C LEU A 10 10.02 -8.37 -4.69
N LYS A 11 10.80 -9.45 -4.71
CA LYS A 11 11.40 -10.00 -3.50
C LYS A 11 12.68 -9.23 -3.20
N LEU A 12 12.71 -8.52 -2.08
CA LEU A 12 13.88 -7.74 -1.65
C LEU A 12 14.93 -8.67 -1.00
N PRO A 13 16.22 -8.29 -1.00
CA PRO A 13 17.32 -9.10 -0.48
C PRO A 13 17.41 -9.06 1.06
N PHE A 14 16.27 -9.10 1.74
CA PHE A 14 16.19 -9.15 3.19
C PHE A 14 15.56 -10.46 3.64
N GLN A 15 16.19 -11.09 4.63
CA GLN A 15 15.67 -12.24 5.34
C GLN A 15 15.78 -11.96 6.84
N PHE A 16 14.64 -11.75 7.48
CA PHE A 16 14.53 -11.52 8.92
C PHE A 16 14.37 -12.85 9.66
N GLU A 17 14.81 -12.87 10.93
CA GLU A 17 14.77 -14.05 11.78
C GLU A 17 13.35 -14.32 12.27
N GLU A 18 12.75 -15.41 11.78
CA GLU A 18 11.36 -15.80 12.07
C GLU A 18 11.09 -15.92 13.58
N SER A 19 11.99 -16.54 14.34
CA SER A 19 11.81 -16.73 15.79
C SER A 19 11.75 -15.41 16.57
N LYS A 20 12.45 -14.37 16.11
CA LYS A 20 12.41 -13.04 16.73
C LYS A 20 11.16 -12.26 16.29
N LEU A 21 10.71 -12.41 15.04
CA LEU A 21 9.43 -11.86 14.59
C LEU A 21 8.26 -12.43 15.39
N LEU A 22 8.25 -13.74 15.63
CA LEU A 22 7.22 -14.42 16.42
C LEU A 22 7.20 -13.93 17.88
N ARG A 23 8.37 -13.77 18.50
CA ARG A 23 8.47 -13.25 19.89
C ARG A 23 7.86 -11.85 20.03
N ASP A 24 8.16 -10.97 19.08
CA ASP A 24 7.58 -9.61 19.09
C ASP A 24 6.09 -9.65 18.77
N LEU A 25 5.65 -10.55 17.89
CA LEU A 25 4.24 -10.76 17.59
C LEU A 25 3.45 -11.20 18.83
N ASP A 26 3.97 -12.13 19.64
CA ASP A 26 3.32 -12.58 20.89
C ASP A 26 3.02 -11.39 21.82
N THR A 27 3.92 -10.43 21.89
CA THR A 27 3.76 -9.22 22.70
C THR A 27 2.64 -8.31 22.19
N VAL A 28 2.40 -8.30 20.88
CA VAL A 28 1.38 -7.48 20.21
C VAL A 28 0.02 -8.18 20.18
N LEU A 29 -0.02 -9.52 20.21
CA LEU A 29 -1.27 -10.30 20.17
C LEU A 29 -2.19 -10.02 21.37
N GLU A 30 -1.63 -9.73 22.54
CA GLU A 30 -2.40 -9.40 23.76
C GLU A 30 -3.01 -7.98 23.75
N SER A 31 -2.74 -7.19 22.71
CA SER A 31 -3.16 -5.79 22.61
C SER A 31 -4.52 -5.63 21.92
N ASN A 32 -5.05 -4.41 21.87
CA ASN A 32 -6.33 -4.14 21.24
C ASN A 32 -6.20 -4.05 19.70
N TRP A 33 -6.74 -5.04 19.00
CA TRP A 33 -6.82 -5.08 17.53
C TRP A 33 -8.12 -4.49 17.04
N VAL A 34 -8.07 -3.69 15.97
CA VAL A 34 -9.28 -3.14 15.36
C VAL A 34 -9.62 -3.86 14.05
N PRO A 35 -10.92 -4.06 13.75
CA PRO A 35 -11.34 -4.50 12.42
C PRO A 35 -10.84 -3.55 11.34
N HIS A 36 -10.55 -4.09 10.16
CA HIS A 36 -10.23 -3.25 9.01
C HIS A 36 -11.48 -2.44 8.60
N PHE A 37 -11.29 -1.16 8.31
CA PHE A 37 -12.39 -0.21 8.04
C PHE A 37 -13.12 -0.47 6.71
N ASN A 38 -12.47 -1.16 5.75
CA ASN A 38 -13.03 -1.45 4.43
C ASN A 38 -14.00 -2.65 4.45
N THR A 39 -15.05 -2.59 5.26
CA THR A 39 -15.97 -3.72 5.53
C THR A 39 -16.68 -4.30 4.31
N ASN A 40 -16.82 -3.53 3.23
CA ASN A 40 -17.38 -4.02 1.96
C ASN A 40 -16.35 -4.77 1.09
N GLY A 41 -15.05 -4.56 1.37
CA GLY A 41 -13.93 -5.12 0.62
C GLY A 41 -13.44 -6.48 1.11
N TYR A 42 -14.03 -7.05 2.17
CA TYR A 42 -13.63 -8.36 2.69
C TYR A 42 -14.79 -9.18 3.27
N GLU A 43 -14.53 -10.46 3.45
CA GLU A 43 -15.34 -11.43 4.18
C GLU A 43 -14.47 -12.10 5.25
N GLY A 44 -15.06 -12.45 6.40
CA GLY A 44 -14.33 -13.06 7.52
C GLY A 44 -13.62 -12.06 8.45
N ASP A 45 -12.59 -12.51 9.16
CA ASP A 45 -11.86 -11.71 10.16
C ASP A 45 -10.64 -11.01 9.54
N TRP A 46 -10.74 -9.71 9.28
CA TRP A 46 -9.59 -8.88 8.89
C TRP A 46 -9.35 -7.79 9.94
N LYS A 47 -8.21 -7.87 10.62
CA LYS A 47 -7.83 -6.96 11.71
C LYS A 47 -6.46 -6.35 11.50
N ALA A 48 -6.23 -5.23 12.15
CA ALA A 48 -4.97 -4.52 12.11
C ALA A 48 -4.63 -3.89 13.47
N ILE A 49 -3.32 -3.70 13.68
CA ILE A 49 -2.78 -2.96 14.81
C ILE A 49 -1.51 -2.23 14.38
N SER A 50 -1.39 -0.96 14.78
CA SER A 50 -0.31 -0.08 14.32
C SER A 50 0.87 -0.04 15.28
N LEU A 51 2.07 -0.11 14.69
CA LEU A 51 3.37 0.10 15.33
C LEU A 51 3.90 1.52 15.07
N ILE A 52 3.53 2.11 13.93
CA ILE A 52 3.77 3.53 13.60
C ILE A 52 2.48 4.07 12.96
N ALA A 53 1.97 5.20 13.49
CA ALA A 53 0.74 5.87 13.03
C ALA A 53 0.82 7.40 13.21
N ASN A 54 -0.05 8.16 12.54
CA ASN A 54 -0.02 9.64 12.51
C ASN A 54 -0.05 10.30 13.89
N ASP A 55 -0.81 9.71 14.80
CA ASP A 55 -1.05 10.17 16.17
C ASP A 55 -0.34 9.31 17.22
N GLY A 56 0.39 8.26 16.80
CA GLY A 56 0.97 7.26 17.69
C GLY A 56 -0.05 6.32 18.32
N ASN A 57 -1.29 6.31 17.83
CA ASN A 57 -2.35 5.43 18.33
C ASN A 57 -2.30 4.06 17.63
N THR A 58 -2.39 2.99 18.41
CA THR A 58 -2.35 1.60 17.93
C THR A 58 -3.56 1.24 17.07
N THR A 59 -4.66 1.96 17.19
CA THR A 59 -5.90 1.72 16.43
C THR A 59 -5.98 2.52 15.13
N ASN A 60 -5.04 3.43 14.89
CA ASN A 60 -4.99 4.21 13.65
C ASN A 60 -4.23 3.42 12.57
N ILE A 61 -4.99 2.72 11.73
CA ILE A 61 -4.48 1.76 10.75
C ILE A 61 -4.35 2.32 9.33
N LEU A 62 -4.32 3.64 9.18
CA LEU A 62 -4.18 4.31 7.89
C LEU A 62 -2.79 4.07 7.28
N ALA A 63 -2.74 3.89 5.95
CA ALA A 63 -1.51 3.67 5.22
C ALA A 63 -0.65 4.94 5.08
N MET A 64 -1.31 6.06 4.84
CA MET A 64 -0.68 7.35 4.58
C MET A 64 -0.99 8.34 5.70
N PRO A 65 -0.02 9.20 6.05
CA PRO A 65 -0.28 10.26 6.99
C PRO A 65 -1.19 11.34 6.46
N SER A 66 -1.99 11.92 7.35
CA SER A 66 -2.74 13.14 7.08
C SER A 66 -1.75 14.30 6.88
N GLU A 67 -2.07 15.21 5.97
CA GLU A 67 -1.22 16.37 5.68
C GLU A 67 -0.88 17.14 6.97
N GLY A 68 0.41 17.47 7.13
CA GLY A 68 0.93 18.19 8.30
C GLY A 68 1.21 17.33 9.53
N PHE A 69 0.91 16.02 9.51
CA PHE A 69 1.22 15.11 10.61
C PHE A 69 2.44 14.23 10.28
N ARG A 70 3.31 14.06 11.28
CA ARG A 70 4.45 13.15 11.18
C ARG A 70 4.11 11.83 11.87
N PRO A 71 4.31 10.68 11.22
CA PRO A 71 4.13 9.37 11.84
C PRO A 71 4.94 9.24 13.12
N LYS A 72 4.34 8.65 14.15
CA LYS A 72 4.95 8.43 15.46
C LYS A 72 4.91 6.94 15.81
N PRO A 73 5.95 6.41 16.47
CA PRO A 73 5.90 5.07 17.03
C PRO A 73 4.78 4.98 18.06
N THR A 74 4.08 3.85 18.09
CA THR A 74 3.11 3.55 19.15
C THR A 74 3.84 2.94 20.36
N PRO A 75 3.26 2.95 21.57
CA PRO A 75 3.85 2.31 22.74
C PRO A 75 4.13 0.80 22.55
N LEU A 76 3.46 0.14 21.59
CA LEU A 76 3.73 -1.26 21.27
C LEU A 76 5.13 -1.47 20.71
N LEU A 77 5.63 -0.51 19.91
CA LEU A 77 6.95 -0.64 19.33
C LEU A 77 8.06 -0.61 20.39
N GLU A 78 7.83 0.04 21.55
CA GLU A 78 8.72 -0.02 22.73
C GLU A 78 8.90 -1.44 23.25
N ARG A 79 7.83 -2.23 23.22
CA ARG A 79 7.80 -3.61 23.70
C ARG A 79 8.20 -4.65 22.64
N ALA A 80 8.39 -4.22 21.38
CA ALA A 80 8.73 -5.06 20.24
C ALA A 80 10.10 -4.63 19.63
N PRO A 81 11.23 -5.01 20.27
CA PRO A 81 12.56 -4.54 19.88
C PRO A 81 13.00 -5.06 18.50
N TYR A 82 12.59 -6.26 18.09
CA TYR A 82 12.94 -6.79 16.79
C TYR A 82 12.14 -6.16 15.65
N PHE A 83 10.86 -5.83 15.84
CA PHE A 83 10.12 -5.00 14.90
C PHE A 83 10.78 -3.62 14.74
N ARG A 84 11.29 -3.02 15.82
CA ARG A 84 12.10 -1.79 15.71
C ARG A 84 13.36 -2.01 14.86
N GLU A 85 14.06 -3.12 15.04
CA GLU A 85 15.24 -3.47 14.24
C GLU A 85 14.91 -3.65 12.75
N VAL A 86 13.84 -4.39 12.44
CA VAL A 86 13.31 -4.57 11.07
C VAL A 86 13.00 -3.22 10.44
N LEU A 87 12.23 -2.36 11.12
CA LEU A 87 11.91 -1.02 10.63
C LEU A 87 13.18 -0.17 10.43
N GLY A 88 14.16 -0.29 11.33
CA GLY A 88 15.45 0.39 11.24
C GLY A 88 16.35 -0.08 10.08
N THR A 89 16.01 -1.18 9.40
CA THR A 89 16.71 -1.65 8.19
C THR A 89 16.49 -0.70 7.01
N PHE A 90 15.28 -0.14 6.90
CA PHE A 90 14.89 0.73 5.79
C PHE A 90 15.38 2.16 6.04
N LYS A 91 16.33 2.65 5.23
CA LYS A 91 16.93 3.99 5.40
C LYS A 91 16.09 5.06 4.69
N CYS A 92 14.80 5.10 4.99
CA CYS A 92 13.82 6.01 4.43
C CYS A 92 12.79 6.44 5.49
N ASN A 93 11.98 7.45 5.18
CA ASN A 93 10.90 7.85 6.06
C ASN A 93 9.80 6.78 6.02
N ILE A 94 9.42 6.24 7.18
CA ILE A 94 8.30 5.29 7.29
C ILE A 94 7.03 6.08 7.53
N LEU A 95 6.07 5.89 6.63
CA LEU A 95 4.76 6.55 6.64
C LEU A 95 3.79 5.86 7.60
N SER A 96 3.82 4.53 7.62
CA SER A 96 3.11 3.72 8.60
C SER A 96 3.73 2.32 8.70
N ALA A 97 3.51 1.67 9.84
CA ALA A 97 3.87 0.28 10.04
C ALA A 97 2.79 -0.41 10.88
N ARG A 98 2.26 -1.53 10.40
CA ARG A 98 1.14 -2.23 11.05
C ARG A 98 1.25 -3.74 10.87
N ILE A 99 0.73 -4.50 11.82
CA ILE A 99 0.49 -5.93 11.63
C ILE A 99 -0.92 -6.09 11.06
N LEU A 100 -1.04 -6.76 9.92
CA LEU A 100 -2.33 -7.14 9.33
C LEU A 100 -2.58 -8.62 9.57
N LYS A 101 -3.68 -8.92 10.25
CA LYS A 101 -4.19 -10.28 10.47
C LYS A 101 -5.34 -10.56 9.52
N LEU A 102 -5.20 -11.61 8.71
CA LEU A 102 -6.28 -12.19 7.93
C LEU A 102 -6.59 -13.57 8.51
N GLY A 103 -7.75 -13.70 9.14
CA GLY A 103 -8.17 -14.91 9.82
C GLY A 103 -8.40 -16.09 8.87
N VAL A 104 -8.49 -17.29 9.44
CA VAL A 104 -8.89 -18.50 8.71
C VAL A 104 -10.21 -18.27 7.97
N GLY A 105 -10.26 -18.63 6.68
CA GLY A 105 -11.43 -18.48 5.82
C GLY A 105 -11.71 -17.06 5.35
N ALA A 106 -10.94 -16.05 5.79
CA ALA A 106 -11.16 -14.67 5.40
C ALA A 106 -10.64 -14.36 3.99
N ILE A 107 -11.33 -13.48 3.29
CA ILE A 107 -11.08 -13.11 1.89
C ILE A 107 -11.11 -11.59 1.78
N ILE A 108 -10.04 -11.02 1.23
CA ILE A 108 -9.98 -9.65 0.73
C ILE A 108 -10.28 -9.70 -0.77
N LYS A 109 -11.37 -9.04 -1.17
CA LYS A 109 -11.89 -9.07 -2.55
C LYS A 109 -10.93 -8.35 -3.51
N PRO A 110 -10.95 -8.66 -4.82
CA PRO A 110 -10.19 -7.92 -5.82
C PRO A 110 -10.44 -6.42 -5.73
N HIS A 111 -9.37 -5.64 -5.57
CA HIS A 111 -9.43 -4.18 -5.51
C HIS A 111 -8.09 -3.58 -5.95
N ARG A 112 -8.07 -2.25 -6.08
CA ARG A 112 -6.87 -1.46 -6.32
C ARG A 112 -6.77 -0.43 -5.20
N ASP A 113 -5.56 -0.25 -4.68
CA ASP A 113 -5.25 0.91 -3.87
C ASP A 113 -4.85 2.07 -4.78
N TYR A 114 -4.79 3.28 -4.23
CA TYR A 114 -4.45 4.48 -4.97
C TYR A 114 -3.17 5.11 -4.43
N LYS A 115 -2.22 5.40 -5.32
CA LYS A 115 -0.96 6.10 -5.04
C LYS A 115 -0.08 5.42 -3.99
N LEU A 116 0.15 4.12 -4.15
CA LEU A 116 1.02 3.33 -3.28
C LEU A 116 2.10 2.54 -4.07
N GLY A 117 2.25 2.85 -5.35
CA GLY A 117 3.32 2.34 -6.20
C GLY A 117 4.60 3.15 -6.04
N TYR A 118 5.74 2.52 -6.35
CA TYR A 118 7.06 3.15 -6.24
C TYR A 118 7.20 4.34 -7.20
N GLU A 119 6.45 4.31 -8.29
CA GLU A 119 6.23 5.39 -9.25
C GLU A 119 5.47 6.60 -8.69
N ASP A 120 4.74 6.44 -7.57
CA ASP A 120 4.01 7.53 -6.89
C ASP A 120 4.83 8.23 -5.80
N GLY A 121 6.09 7.81 -5.60
CA GLY A 121 6.96 8.38 -4.57
C GLY A 121 6.85 7.72 -3.19
N CYS A 122 6.13 6.62 -3.07
CA CYS A 122 6.06 5.79 -1.85
C CYS A 122 6.04 4.31 -2.20
N PHE A 123 6.11 3.41 -1.23
CA PHE A 123 6.04 1.98 -1.50
C PHE A 123 5.57 1.17 -0.29
N ARG A 124 4.90 0.06 -0.59
CA ARG A 124 4.44 -0.91 0.40
C ARG A 124 5.32 -2.15 0.42
N LEU A 125 5.75 -2.51 1.63
CA LEU A 125 6.46 -3.75 1.90
C LEU A 125 5.61 -4.68 2.74
N HIS A 126 5.73 -5.98 2.48
CA HIS A 126 5.24 -7.06 3.31
C HIS A 126 6.40 -7.88 3.85
N VAL A 127 6.40 -8.11 5.16
CA VAL A 127 7.22 -9.11 5.84
C VAL A 127 6.28 -10.14 6.46
N PRO A 128 6.14 -11.35 5.88
CA PRO A 128 5.32 -12.41 6.46
C PRO A 128 5.90 -12.85 7.80
N ILE A 129 5.05 -12.93 8.82
CA ILE A 129 5.41 -13.46 10.14
C ILE A 129 4.79 -14.85 10.30
N ILE A 130 3.46 -14.93 10.08
CA ILE A 130 2.71 -16.18 10.00
C ILE A 130 2.00 -16.21 8.66
N THR A 131 2.19 -17.28 7.89
CA THR A 131 1.54 -17.53 6.59
C THR A 131 1.35 -19.04 6.42
N ASN A 132 0.64 -19.51 5.41
CA ASN A 132 0.48 -20.94 5.15
C ASN A 132 0.38 -21.19 3.62
N PRO A 133 0.58 -22.44 3.14
CA PRO A 133 0.52 -22.76 1.72
C PRO A 133 -0.84 -22.50 1.05
N GLU A 134 -1.91 -22.37 1.84
CA GLU A 134 -3.29 -22.13 1.38
C GLU A 134 -3.66 -20.63 1.44
N VAL A 135 -2.70 -19.75 1.72
CA VAL A 135 -2.82 -18.31 1.48
C VAL A 135 -2.54 -18.01 0.01
N SER A 136 -3.52 -17.45 -0.69
CA SER A 136 -3.38 -16.96 -2.06
C SER A 136 -3.39 -15.45 -2.07
N PHE A 137 -2.24 -14.82 -2.30
CA PHE A 137 -2.15 -13.39 -2.62
C PHE A 137 -1.99 -13.26 -4.13
N VAL A 138 -3.04 -12.83 -4.82
CA VAL A 138 -3.01 -12.53 -6.26
C VAL A 138 -2.70 -11.05 -6.44
N LEU A 139 -1.70 -10.73 -7.27
CA LEU A 139 -1.31 -9.36 -7.63
C LEU A 139 -1.02 -9.28 -9.11
N ASN A 140 -1.78 -8.42 -9.83
CA ASN A 140 -1.65 -8.25 -11.27
C ASN A 140 -1.71 -9.59 -12.06
N GLY A 141 -2.54 -10.52 -11.60
CA GLY A 141 -2.70 -11.86 -12.17
C GLY A 141 -1.71 -12.92 -11.67
N ASP A 142 -0.64 -12.53 -10.98
CA ASP A 142 0.36 -13.46 -10.44
C ASP A 142 0.05 -13.85 -8.99
N VAL A 143 0.28 -15.12 -8.64
CA VAL A 143 0.15 -15.61 -7.25
C VAL A 143 1.49 -15.47 -6.53
N LEU A 144 1.52 -14.68 -5.46
CA LEU A 144 2.70 -14.44 -4.63
C LEU A 144 2.78 -15.41 -3.46
N THR A 145 3.79 -16.29 -3.47
CA THR A 145 4.09 -17.19 -2.35
C THR A 145 5.17 -16.58 -1.46
N MET A 146 4.76 -15.81 -0.46
CA MET A 146 5.68 -15.15 0.47
C MET A 146 5.93 -16.03 1.71
N LYS A 147 7.20 -16.29 2.02
CA LYS A 147 7.61 -17.13 3.17
C LYS A 147 7.95 -16.28 4.41
N PRO A 148 7.85 -16.85 5.62
CA PRO A 148 8.21 -16.15 6.86
C PRO A 148 9.60 -15.49 6.79
N GLY A 149 9.68 -14.25 7.26
CA GLY A 149 10.91 -13.45 7.31
C GLY A 149 11.38 -12.88 5.98
N GLU A 150 10.81 -13.28 4.83
CA GLU A 150 11.12 -12.63 3.55
C GLU A 150 10.59 -11.19 3.54
N CYS A 151 11.11 -10.35 2.64
CA CYS A 151 10.60 -9.00 2.42
C CYS A 151 10.17 -8.81 0.96
N TRP A 152 8.95 -8.35 0.76
CA TRP A 152 8.36 -8.20 -0.57
C TRP A 152 7.83 -6.80 -0.77
N TYR A 153 8.22 -6.16 -1.86
CA TYR A 153 7.53 -5.00 -2.39
C TYR A 153 6.30 -5.46 -3.19
N THR A 154 5.17 -4.79 -2.97
CA THR A 154 3.93 -5.00 -3.74
C THR A 154 3.39 -3.66 -4.24
N ASN A 155 3.26 -3.54 -5.56
CA ASN A 155 2.61 -2.41 -6.20
C ASN A 155 1.09 -2.62 -6.19
N VAL A 156 0.45 -2.21 -5.09
CA VAL A 156 -1.00 -2.36 -4.87
C VAL A 156 -1.87 -1.40 -5.71
N ASN A 157 -1.27 -0.58 -6.59
CA ASN A 157 -2.02 0.12 -7.65
C ASN A 157 -2.60 -0.86 -8.69
N PHE A 158 -1.98 -2.03 -8.83
CA PHE A 158 -2.53 -3.13 -9.60
C PHE A 158 -3.65 -3.82 -8.84
N GLU A 159 -4.54 -4.46 -9.60
CA GLU A 159 -5.59 -5.26 -8.99
C GLU A 159 -4.98 -6.39 -8.16
N HIS A 160 -5.49 -6.54 -6.95
CA HIS A 160 -5.02 -7.55 -6.02
C HIS A 160 -6.11 -8.07 -5.09
N SER A 161 -5.92 -9.30 -4.63
CA SER A 161 -6.80 -9.98 -3.69
C SER A 161 -5.99 -10.91 -2.78
N VAL A 162 -6.53 -11.22 -1.61
CA VAL A 162 -5.92 -12.18 -0.68
C VAL A 162 -6.98 -13.09 -0.12
N ALA A 163 -6.79 -14.40 -0.20
CA ALA A 163 -7.64 -15.38 0.48
C ALA A 163 -6.78 -16.23 1.41
N ASN A 164 -7.28 -16.48 2.63
CA ASN A 164 -6.68 -17.43 3.56
C ASN A 164 -7.58 -18.66 3.67
N HIS A 165 -7.30 -19.69 2.85
CA HIS A 165 -8.03 -20.96 2.90
C HIS A 165 -7.40 -21.97 3.86
N GLY A 166 -6.35 -21.56 4.58
CA GLY A 166 -5.60 -22.40 5.50
C GLY A 166 -6.27 -22.67 6.84
N ASP A 167 -5.56 -23.43 7.67
CA ASP A 167 -5.96 -23.80 9.04
C ASP A 167 -5.43 -22.84 10.12
N ARG A 168 -4.68 -21.81 9.72
CA ARG A 168 -4.12 -20.80 10.62
C ARG A 168 -4.23 -19.39 10.06
N ASP A 169 -4.27 -18.41 10.96
CA ASP A 169 -4.28 -17.00 10.61
C ASP A 169 -3.02 -16.62 9.82
N ARG A 170 -3.17 -15.65 8.92
CA ARG A 170 -2.07 -14.99 8.21
C ARG A 170 -1.77 -13.66 8.88
N LEU A 171 -0.54 -13.45 9.33
CA LEU A 171 -0.07 -12.21 9.94
C LEU A 171 1.17 -11.69 9.22
N HIS A 172 1.06 -10.51 8.62
CA HIS A 172 2.19 -9.83 7.96
C HIS A 172 2.43 -8.49 8.64
N LEU A 173 3.72 -8.15 8.84
CA LEU A 173 4.12 -6.77 9.05
C LEU A 173 4.07 -6.06 7.70
N VAL A 174 3.27 -5.00 7.63
CA VAL A 174 3.11 -4.15 6.45
C VAL A 174 3.69 -2.78 6.76
N ILE A 175 4.55 -2.31 5.86
CA ILE A 175 5.30 -1.05 6.02
C ILE A 175 5.04 -0.21 4.77
N ASP A 176 4.50 0.99 4.96
CA ASP A 176 4.40 1.99 3.90
C ASP A 176 5.52 3.02 4.13
N ALA A 177 6.32 3.34 3.11
CA ALA A 177 7.49 4.21 3.23
C ALA A 177 7.65 5.17 2.03
N GLU A 178 8.37 6.27 2.23
CA GLU A 178 8.69 7.23 1.17
C GLU A 178 9.87 6.77 0.33
N ARG A 179 9.77 6.98 -0.97
CA ARG A 179 10.87 6.82 -1.91
C ARG A 179 11.96 7.87 -1.65
N ASN A 180 13.20 7.40 -1.65
CA ASN A 180 14.40 8.24 -1.57
C ASN A 180 15.60 7.59 -2.30
N ALA A 181 16.74 8.28 -2.32
CA ALA A 181 17.95 7.82 -2.98
C ALA A 181 18.45 6.44 -2.51
N TRP A 182 18.27 6.09 -1.24
CA TRP A 182 18.63 4.77 -0.73
C TRP A 182 17.74 3.68 -1.33
N SER A 183 16.42 3.91 -1.31
CA SER A 183 15.48 2.97 -1.92
C SER A 183 15.67 2.88 -3.44
N ASP A 184 16.05 3.97 -4.12
CA ASP A 184 16.28 3.97 -5.56
C ASP A 184 17.43 3.00 -5.90
N GLN A 185 18.53 3.07 -5.14
CA GLN A 185 19.65 2.14 -5.30
C GLN A 185 19.19 0.68 -5.13
N LEU A 186 18.37 0.41 -4.11
CA LEU A 186 17.85 -0.92 -3.86
C LEU A 186 16.94 -1.41 -5.00
N PHE A 187 15.94 -0.64 -5.39
CA PHE A 187 14.95 -1.04 -6.40
C PHE A 187 15.58 -1.15 -7.79
N PHE A 188 16.48 -0.24 -8.16
CA PHE A 188 17.15 -0.27 -9.47
C PHE A 188 18.18 -1.39 -9.58
N SER A 189 18.64 -1.95 -8.46
CA SER A 189 19.46 -3.17 -8.48
C SER A 189 18.64 -4.44 -8.81
N LEU A 190 17.32 -4.39 -8.66
CA LEU A 190 16.41 -5.53 -8.81
C LEU A 190 15.56 -5.47 -10.08
N ALA A 191 15.31 -4.28 -10.62
CA ALA A 191 14.57 -4.07 -11.87
C ALA A 191 15.02 -2.79 -12.58
N PRO A 192 14.80 -2.67 -13.91
CA PRO A 192 15.12 -1.47 -14.67
C PRO A 192 14.46 -0.22 -14.09
N LYS A 193 15.21 0.89 -14.03
CA LYS A 193 14.73 2.17 -13.49
C LYS A 193 13.44 2.63 -14.19
N GLU A 194 13.33 2.37 -15.49
CA GLU A 194 12.20 2.79 -16.33
C GLU A 194 10.87 2.17 -15.88
N HIS A 195 10.91 1.09 -15.11
CA HIS A 195 9.72 0.45 -14.53
C HIS A 195 9.14 1.18 -13.31
N PHE A 196 9.83 2.20 -12.81
CA PHE A 196 9.51 2.95 -11.60
C PHE A 196 9.29 4.44 -11.87
N GLU A 197 9.27 4.81 -13.14
CA GLU A 197 8.94 6.14 -13.56
C GLU A 197 7.42 6.31 -13.53
N PRO A 198 6.90 7.47 -13.09
CA PRO A 198 5.48 7.77 -13.14
C PRO A 198 4.91 7.33 -14.49
N ILE A 199 3.82 6.56 -14.42
CA ILE A 199 2.99 6.37 -15.61
C ILE A 199 2.39 7.75 -15.85
N PRO A 200 2.63 8.38 -17.01
CA PRO A 200 1.90 9.59 -17.35
C PRO A 200 0.43 9.22 -17.23
N VAL A 201 -0.28 9.83 -16.28
CA VAL A 201 -1.72 9.72 -16.25
C VAL A 201 -2.14 10.37 -17.57
N MET A 202 -2.46 9.56 -18.57
CA MET A 202 -3.39 10.01 -19.58
C MET A 202 -4.67 10.22 -18.81
N GLU A 203 -4.82 11.42 -18.28
CA GLU A 203 -6.09 11.92 -17.83
C GLU A 203 -6.91 12.00 -19.08
N ASP A 204 -7.61 10.91 -19.36
CA ASP A 204 -8.41 10.85 -20.55
C ASP A 204 -9.49 11.93 -20.36
N VAL A 205 -9.55 12.79 -21.36
CA VAL A 205 -10.45 13.95 -21.41
C VAL A 205 -11.89 13.52 -21.11
N GLU A 206 -12.25 12.29 -21.47
CA GLU A 206 -13.57 11.71 -21.28
C GLU A 206 -13.87 11.37 -19.80
N THR A 207 -12.89 10.93 -19.03
CA THR A 207 -12.98 10.62 -17.61
C THR A 207 -13.09 11.92 -16.82
N ILE A 208 -12.30 12.95 -17.15
CA ILE A 208 -12.47 14.29 -16.56
C ILE A 208 -13.87 14.82 -16.84
N ARG A 209 -14.36 14.72 -18.09
CA ARG A 209 -15.74 15.14 -18.44
C ARG A 209 -16.80 14.39 -17.63
N LYS A 210 -16.71 13.06 -17.55
CA LYS A 210 -17.66 12.24 -16.78
C LYS A 210 -17.63 12.57 -15.29
N THR A 211 -16.47 12.86 -14.73
CA THR A 211 -16.36 13.31 -13.33
C THR A 211 -17.01 14.67 -13.13
N ILE A 212 -16.79 15.63 -14.04
CA ILE A 212 -17.46 16.94 -13.99
C ILE A 212 -18.98 16.78 -14.08
N GLU A 213 -19.49 15.97 -15.02
CA GLU A 213 -20.92 15.71 -15.18
C GLU A 213 -21.54 15.11 -13.91
N ASN A 214 -20.91 14.08 -13.34
CA ASN A 214 -21.38 13.46 -12.11
C ASN A 214 -21.39 14.44 -10.91
N LEU A 215 -20.37 15.30 -10.79
CA LEU A 215 -20.33 16.31 -9.75
C LEU A 215 -21.43 17.38 -9.92
N LYS A 216 -21.73 17.78 -11.16
CA LYS A 216 -22.81 18.71 -11.48
C LYS A 216 -24.20 18.12 -11.18
N ILE A 217 -24.41 16.84 -11.49
CA ILE A 217 -25.69 16.13 -11.25
C ILE A 217 -25.98 16.00 -9.74
N ASN A 218 -24.97 15.66 -8.94
CA ASN A 218 -25.16 15.37 -7.52
C ASN A 218 -25.25 16.61 -6.61
N LYS A 219 -25.10 17.83 -7.17
CA LYS A 219 -25.25 19.13 -6.46
C LYS A 219 -24.58 19.18 -5.08
N VAL A 220 -23.37 18.63 -4.98
CA VAL A 220 -22.62 18.64 -3.72
C VAL A 220 -22.04 20.05 -3.52
N PRO A 221 -22.35 20.76 -2.42
CA PRO A 221 -21.94 22.17 -2.24
C PRO A 221 -20.42 22.39 -2.26
N ILE A 222 -19.63 21.37 -1.87
CA ILE A 222 -18.17 21.38 -1.89
C ILE A 222 -17.59 21.14 -3.29
N ALA A 223 -18.41 20.68 -4.25
CA ALA A 223 -17.94 20.31 -5.58
C ALA A 223 -17.73 21.49 -6.53
N GLU A 224 -18.22 22.70 -6.24
CA GLU A 224 -18.08 23.85 -7.17
C GLU A 224 -16.61 24.20 -7.44
N PHE A 225 -15.77 24.20 -6.40
CA PHE A 225 -14.34 24.44 -6.54
C PHE A 225 -13.63 23.32 -7.33
N LEU A 226 -13.99 22.07 -7.04
CA LEU A 226 -13.44 20.90 -7.73
C LEU A 226 -13.86 20.85 -9.20
N ILE A 227 -15.10 21.24 -9.52
CA ILE A 227 -15.59 21.37 -10.90
C ILE A 227 -14.75 22.41 -11.65
N LEU A 228 -14.53 23.58 -11.07
CA LEU A 228 -13.71 24.64 -11.69
C LEU A 228 -12.28 24.19 -11.94
N GLU A 229 -11.66 23.48 -10.99
CA GLU A 229 -10.31 22.94 -11.15
C GLU A 229 -10.25 21.91 -12.30
N LEU A 230 -11.22 20.98 -12.33
CA LEU A 230 -11.31 19.96 -13.38
C LEU A 230 -11.61 20.56 -14.76
N GLU A 231 -12.43 21.60 -14.85
CA GLU A 231 -12.73 22.32 -16.10
C GLU A 231 -11.50 23.07 -16.63
N GLN A 232 -10.74 23.76 -15.76
CA GLN A 232 -9.49 24.40 -16.16
C GLN A 232 -8.44 23.37 -16.63
N LYS A 233 -8.44 22.19 -15.99
CA LYS A 233 -7.55 21.09 -16.36
C LYS A 233 -7.93 20.49 -17.71
N LEU A 234 -9.23 20.30 -17.95
CA LEU A 234 -9.78 19.84 -19.23
C LEU A 234 -9.36 20.77 -20.37
N LEU A 235 -9.49 22.09 -20.17
CA LEU A 235 -9.12 23.10 -21.16
C LEU A 235 -7.62 23.03 -21.53
N LYS A 236 -6.74 22.82 -20.54
CA LYS A 236 -5.29 22.67 -20.78
C LYS A 236 -4.98 21.41 -21.59
N LEU A 237 -5.65 20.30 -21.28
CA LEU A 237 -5.46 19.02 -21.97
C LEU A 237 -5.98 19.07 -23.42
N GLU A 238 -7.13 19.69 -23.66
CA GLU A 238 -7.68 19.89 -25.01
C GLU A 238 -6.81 20.79 -25.88
N ASN A 239 -6.26 21.86 -25.31
CA ASN A 239 -5.33 22.76 -26.01
C ASN A 239 -3.95 22.14 -26.28
N SER A 240 -3.49 21.19 -25.46
CA SER A 240 -2.23 20.49 -25.70
C SER A 240 -2.31 19.48 -26.86
N LYS A 241 -3.50 18.91 -27.11
CA LYS A 241 -3.73 17.99 -28.24
C LYS A 241 -3.81 18.71 -29.59
N SER A 242 -4.34 19.93 -29.64
CA SER A 242 -4.47 20.70 -30.89
C SER A 242 -3.15 21.26 -31.44
N THR A 243 -2.08 21.27 -30.63
CA THR A 243 -0.71 21.65 -31.03
C THR A 243 0.16 20.50 -31.52
N GLU A 244 -0.24 19.23 -31.34
CA GLU A 244 0.49 18.05 -31.83
C GLU A 244 0.01 17.58 -33.22
N ASP A 245 -1.08 18.16 -33.75
CA ASP A 245 -1.70 17.82 -35.05
C ASP A 245 -1.38 18.86 -36.17
N ILE A 246 -0.31 19.65 -36.05
CA ILE A 246 0.15 20.61 -37.09
C ILE A 246 1.56 20.28 -37.57
#